data_AF-A0A1T4ZFF0-F1
#
_entry.id   AF-A0A1T4ZFF0-F1
#
_cell.length_a   1.000
_cell.length_b   1.000
_cell.length_c   1.000
_cell.angle_alpha   90.00
_cell.angle_beta   90.00
_cell.angle_gamma   90.00
#
_symmetry.space_group_name_H-M   'P 1'
#
loop_
_entity.id
_entity.type
_entity.pdbx_description
1 polymer ?
#
loop_
_entity_poly.entity_id
_entity_poly.type
_entity_poly.pdbx_seq_one_letter_code
_entity_poly.pdbx_strand_id
1 'polypeptide(L)'
;MQQLSISFKNIDQFPYHNYISNQSDQKPCFISKQGVLFEEDCLTLLKQINNSVADVIFADPPFNLGKKYGKKHDDSLEDSENIQQELSQ
;
A
#
# COMPACT_ATOMS: atom_id res chain seq x y z
N MET A 1 -26.25 14.20 1.71
CA MET A 1 -25.35 13.04 1.89
C MET A 1 -25.64 12.07 0.76
N GLN A 2 -24.72 11.92 -0.20
CA GLN A 2 -24.88 10.94 -1.27
C GLN A 2 -24.51 9.57 -0.73
N GLN A 3 -25.49 8.66 -0.69
CA GLN A 3 -25.28 7.28 -0.26
C GLN A 3 -24.51 6.56 -1.37
N LEU A 4 -23.24 6.27 -1.13
CA LEU A 4 -22.41 5.44 -2.00
C LEU A 4 -22.92 3.99 -1.91
N SER A 5 -23.71 3.57 -2.90
CA SER A 5 -24.13 2.18 -3.03
C SER A 5 -22.97 1.34 -3.58
N ILE A 6 -22.26 0.66 -2.69
CA ILE A 6 -21.25 -0.34 -3.07
C ILE A 6 -21.99 -1.63 -3.46
N SER A 7 -21.88 -2.04 -4.73
CA SER A 7 -22.45 -3.30 -5.22
C SER A 7 -21.44 -4.43 -5.07
N PHE A 8 -21.67 -5.35 -4.12
CA PHE A 8 -20.77 -6.47 -3.87
C PHE A 8 -20.95 -7.56 -4.95
N LYS A 9 -19.95 -7.77 -5.81
CA LYS A 9 -19.98 -8.80 -6.88
C LYS A 9 -19.61 -10.21 -6.40
N ASN A 10 -19.22 -10.40 -5.15
CA ASN A 10 -19.01 -11.71 -4.55
C ASN A 10 -18.98 -11.54 -3.02
N ILE A 11 -19.93 -12.15 -2.29
CA ILE A 11 -20.13 -11.90 -0.84
C ILE A 11 -18.90 -12.36 -0.03
N ASP A 12 -18.08 -13.23 -0.61
CA ASP A 12 -16.93 -13.84 0.06
C ASP A 12 -15.58 -13.14 -0.19
N GLN A 13 -15.57 -11.98 -0.86
CA GLN A 13 -14.34 -11.26 -1.21
C GLN A 13 -14.42 -9.77 -0.87
N PHE A 14 -13.32 -9.24 -0.34
CA PHE A 14 -13.16 -7.82 -0.09
C PHE A 14 -13.21 -7.04 -1.43
N PRO A 15 -14.08 -6.02 -1.56
CA PRO A 15 -14.34 -5.36 -2.84
C PRO A 15 -13.30 -4.27 -3.14
N TYR A 16 -12.03 -4.66 -3.28
CA TYR A 16 -10.91 -3.73 -3.38
C TYR A 16 -10.98 -2.79 -4.60
N HIS A 17 -11.62 -3.22 -5.70
CA HIS A 17 -11.81 -2.43 -6.92
C HIS A 17 -12.57 -1.12 -6.72
N ASN A 18 -13.31 -0.97 -5.61
CA ASN A 18 -13.99 0.29 -5.29
C ASN A 18 -13.04 1.37 -4.76
N TYR A 19 -11.83 0.97 -4.33
CA TYR A 19 -10.85 1.86 -3.70
C TYR A 19 -9.63 2.12 -4.58
N ILE A 20 -9.55 1.49 -5.75
CA ILE A 20 -8.44 1.64 -6.70
C ILE A 20 -8.99 2.23 -7.99
N SER A 21 -8.23 3.11 -8.62
CA SER A 21 -8.55 3.71 -9.91
C SER A 21 -8.54 2.67 -11.04
N ASN A 22 -9.41 2.85 -12.04
CA ASN A 22 -9.66 1.91 -13.14
C ASN A 22 -8.46 1.68 -14.10
N GLN A 23 -7.28 2.21 -13.79
CA GLN A 23 -6.07 2.11 -14.62
C GLN A 23 -5.09 1.05 -14.10
N SER A 24 -5.43 0.30 -13.05
CA SER A 24 -4.55 -0.69 -12.46
C SER A 24 -4.76 -2.09 -13.03
N ASP A 25 -3.75 -2.64 -13.71
CA ASP A 25 -3.65 -4.08 -14.01
C ASP A 25 -3.23 -4.92 -12.78
N GLN A 26 -3.14 -4.31 -11.59
CA GLN A 26 -2.68 -4.98 -10.38
C GLN A 26 -3.69 -5.98 -9.85
N LYS A 27 -3.36 -7.26 -10.06
CA LYS A 27 -4.08 -8.39 -9.51
C LYS A 27 -3.54 -8.71 -8.11
N PRO A 28 -4.41 -8.80 -7.09
CA PRO A 28 -3.96 -9.21 -5.76
C PRO A 28 -3.47 -10.65 -5.76
N CYS A 29 -2.46 -10.92 -4.93
CA CYS A 29 -1.94 -12.27 -4.75
C CYS A 29 -2.80 -13.08 -3.77
N PHE A 30 -3.58 -12.42 -2.91
CA PHE A 30 -4.54 -13.06 -2.02
C PHE A 30 -5.74 -12.14 -1.72
N ILE A 31 -6.93 -12.72 -1.62
CA ILE A 31 -8.17 -12.02 -1.27
C ILE A 31 -8.90 -12.85 -0.21
N SER A 32 -9.35 -12.20 0.85
CA SER A 32 -10.31 -12.74 1.82
C SER A 32 -11.54 -11.84 1.92
N LYS A 33 -12.48 -12.18 2.80
CA LYS A 33 -13.60 -11.30 3.14
C LYS A 33 -13.17 -10.01 3.84
N GLN A 34 -12.06 -10.06 4.59
CA GLN A 34 -11.61 -8.96 5.46
C GLN A 34 -10.65 -8.00 4.75
N GLY A 35 -9.99 -8.44 3.68
CA GLY A 35 -9.01 -7.61 3.02
C GLY A 35 -8.39 -8.24 1.79
N VAL A 36 -7.40 -7.54 1.27
CA VAL A 36 -6.68 -7.87 0.04
C VAL A 36 -5.19 -7.70 0.28
N LEU A 37 -4.40 -8.60 -0.31
CA LEU A 37 -2.93 -8.54 -0.27
C LEU A 37 -2.41 -8.40 -1.70
N PHE A 38 -1.50 -7.45 -1.88
CA PHE A 38 -0.78 -7.21 -3.12
C PHE A 38 0.71 -7.49 -2.90
N GLU A 39 1.35 -8.16 -3.86
CA GLU A 39 2.80 -8.35 -3.89
C GLU A 39 3.37 -7.41 -4.96
N GLU A 40 3.76 -6.20 -4.55
CA GLU A 40 4.15 -5.12 -5.46
C GLU A 40 5.00 -4.07 -4.74
N ASP A 41 5.68 -3.23 -5.52
CA ASP A 41 6.21 -1.95 -5.02
C ASP A 41 5.08 -1.07 -4.43
N CYS A 42 5.23 -0.69 -3.16
CA CYS A 42 4.16 0.01 -2.44
C CYS A 42 3.87 1.40 -3.01
N LEU A 43 4.85 2.11 -3.58
CA LEU A 43 4.63 3.43 -4.18
C LEU A 43 3.85 3.33 -5.48
N THR A 44 4.07 2.26 -6.25
CA THR A 44 3.32 1.97 -7.47
C THR A 44 1.86 1.67 -7.15
N LEU A 45 1.61 0.85 -6.13
CA LEU A 45 0.24 0.54 -5.67
C LEU A 45 -0.45 1.77 -5.07
N LEU A 46 0.21 2.52 -4.19
CA LEU A 46 -0.36 3.69 -3.52
C LEU A 46 -0.83 4.76 -4.50
N LYS A 47 -0.14 4.95 -5.63
CA LYS A 47 -0.56 5.88 -6.70
C LYS A 47 -1.90 5.51 -7.35
N GLN A 48 -2.29 4.24 -7.27
CA GLN A 48 -3.53 3.75 -7.86
C GLN A 48 -4.70 3.81 -6.88
N ILE A 49 -4.43 3.86 -5.57
CA ILE A 49 -5.45 3.95 -4.53
C ILE A 49 -6.09 5.33 -4.58
N ASN A 50 -7.43 5.37 -4.53
CA ASN A 50 -8.19 6.60 -4.54
C ASN A 50 -7.91 7.44 -3.28
N ASN A 51 -8.01 8.77 -3.40
CA ASN A 51 -7.81 9.65 -2.25
C ASN A 51 -8.89 9.45 -1.17
N SER A 52 -8.54 9.67 0.09
CA SER A 52 -9.46 9.67 1.25
C SER A 52 -10.22 8.34 1.46
N VAL A 53 -9.57 7.20 1.24
CA VAL A 53 -10.18 5.86 1.43
C VAL A 53 -9.78 5.16 2.74
N ALA A 54 -8.78 5.67 3.45
CA ALA A 54 -8.25 5.07 4.66
C ALA A 54 -8.34 6.05 5.83
N ASP A 55 -9.01 5.63 6.90
CA ASP A 55 -9.06 6.38 8.16
C ASP A 55 -7.77 6.21 8.97
N VAL A 56 -7.11 5.05 8.84
CA VAL A 56 -5.92 4.68 9.59
C VAL A 56 -4.92 4.01 8.65
N ILE A 57 -3.65 4.40 8.76
CA ILE A 57 -2.54 3.81 8.02
C ILE A 57 -1.51 3.31 9.04
N PHE A 58 -1.10 2.06 8.90
CA PHE A 58 0.02 1.48 9.64
C PHE A 58 1.17 1.25 8.66
N ALA A 59 2.34 1.79 8.97
CA ALA A 59 3.56 1.58 8.21
C ALA A 59 4.75 1.49 9.17
N ASP A 60 5.63 0.53 8.90
CA ASP A 60 6.93 0.37 9.56
C ASP A 60 7.99 0.38 8.45
N PRO A 61 8.41 1.57 7.96
CA PRO A 61 9.31 1.67 6.82
C PRO A 61 10.72 1.16 7.16
N PRO A 62 11.51 0.73 6.16
CA PRO A 62 12.89 0.29 6.39
C PRO A 62 13.72 1.42 7.01
N PHE A 63 14.45 1.11 8.09
CA PHE A 63 15.24 2.08 8.86
C PHE A 63 16.66 2.34 8.30
N ASN A 64 17.01 1.78 7.14
CA ASN A 64 18.35 1.86 6.54
C ASN A 64 19.48 1.43 7.51
N LEU A 65 19.23 0.43 8.38
CA LEU A 65 20.18 -0.05 9.39
C LEU A 65 21.06 -1.20 8.88
N GLY A 66 21.13 -1.41 7.56
CA GLY A 66 21.82 -2.56 6.95
C GLY A 66 21.21 -3.93 7.32
N LYS A 67 19.95 -3.95 7.75
CA LYS A 67 19.23 -5.19 8.08
C LYS A 67 18.74 -5.86 6.79
N LYS A 68 18.88 -7.18 6.70
CA LYS A 68 18.39 -7.95 5.53
C LYS A 68 16.91 -8.29 5.68
N TYR A 69 16.03 -7.59 4.96
CA TYR A 69 14.57 -7.85 4.96
C TYR A 69 14.15 -8.89 3.90
N GLY A 70 14.87 -10.01 3.82
CA GLY A 70 14.58 -11.10 2.89
C GLY A 70 15.32 -10.99 1.55
N LYS A 71 14.89 -11.79 0.55
CA LYS A 71 15.60 -11.94 -0.74
C LYS A 71 15.28 -10.85 -1.78
N LYS A 72 14.20 -10.09 -1.60
CA LYS A 72 13.68 -9.12 -2.57
C LYS A 72 13.83 -7.66 -2.15
N HIS A 73 14.41 -7.39 -0.98
CA HIS A 73 14.56 -6.04 -0.45
C HIS A 73 16.01 -5.84 -0.03
N ASP A 74 16.66 -4.83 -0.61
CA ASP A 74 17.99 -4.39 -0.23
C ASP A 74 17.84 -3.04 0.49
N ASP A 75 18.22 -3.02 1.75
CA ASP A 75 18.17 -1.86 2.65
C ASP A 75 19.44 -1.02 2.58
N SER A 76 20.32 -1.27 1.60
CA SER A 76 21.54 -0.49 1.39
C SER A 76 21.28 0.65 0.41
N LEU A 77 20.70 1.75 0.91
CA LEU A 77 20.82 3.03 0.24
C LEU A 77 22.15 3.66 0.68
N GLU A 78 23.05 3.94 -0.28
CA GLU A 78 24.31 4.64 0.01
C GLU A 78 24.02 6.00 0.69
N ASP A 79 24.74 6.28 1.78
CA ASP A 79 24.50 7.31 2.81
C ASP A 79 24.32 8.77 2.33
N SER A 80 24.38 9.06 1.02
CA SER A 80 24.35 10.43 0.50
C SER A 80 22.99 11.13 0.53
N GLU A 81 21.89 10.45 0.86
CA GLU A 81 20.54 11.05 0.89
C GLU A 81 19.86 11.10 2.29
N ASN A 82 20.52 10.66 3.37
CA ASN A 82 19.88 10.48 4.68
C ASN A 82 20.01 11.63 5.70
N ILE A 83 20.24 12.88 5.29
CA ILE A 83 20.31 14.02 6.22
C ILE A 83 19.26 15.07 5.91
N GLN A 84 17.96 14.78 6.09
CA GLN A 84 16.93 15.84 6.22
C GLN A 84 15.77 15.55 7.19
N GLN A 85 15.76 14.45 7.96
CA GLN A 85 14.63 14.17 8.88
C GLN A 85 14.85 14.49 10.37
N GLU A 86 16.04 14.94 10.81
CA GLU A 86 16.28 15.23 12.24
C GLU A 86 16.33 16.72 12.65
N LEU A 87 16.00 17.69 11.78
CA LEU A 87 16.13 19.13 12.12
C LEU A 87 14.84 19.97 12.08
N SER A 88 13.67 19.38 12.28
CA SER A 88 12.44 20.15 12.56
C SER A 88 11.59 19.53 13.66
N GLN A 89 12.08 19.63 14.90
CA GLN A 89 11.23 19.71 16.10
C GLN A 89 11.57 21.01 16.83
#